data_AF-A0A0Q3LYC7-F1
#
_entry.id   AF-A0A0Q3LYC7-F1
#
_cell.length_a   1.000
_cell.length_b   1.000
_cell.length_c   1.000
_cell.angle_alpha   90.00
_cell.angle_beta   90.00
_cell.angle_gamma   90.00
#
_symmetry.space_group_name_H-M   'P 1'
#
loop_
_entity.id
_entity.type
_entity.pdbx_description
1 polymer ?
#
loop_
_entity_poly.entity_id
_entity_poly.type
_entity_poly.pdbx_seq_one_letter_code
_entity_poly.pdbx_strand_id
1 'polypeptide(L)'
;MPLIEETVVPGDSLLTLPVVVIGNGPSGICLSYLLSGYRPYLSPEAIHPNPVLHTKLEEARHLSIVDQDLEYLSEGLEGRSSNPVAVLFDTLLHPDADFGYDYPPVLHWKLEQHNYIPHIVVGKGPPGGAWHSMEGSMLTISFGDWMELPGLSFKEWAANKRRNIKSDRVMPEEIACYYKHYVKVMGLQKNFRDNVYITSVSRLYRGKDDEDRTQLNENISAQHLEMEDGQKSLIKRNWEVRGYQRATDGSHVPFCLFAENVALATGTFDSPGRLQVEGEDFPFVLHSMSDFGAAISKGKLRGKPDPVLIVGAGLTAADAVLCACNNNIPVIHVFRRRVTDTSLIFKQLPKKLYPEYHKVYHMMCTQSHTVDSNLHSAYTSFPEHNVLSFKPEMKCVLQSACGLKKILKFSVALVLIGSHPNLFFLKDQGHSIGHHSNQPITCKGNPIEIDPYTYECTKEANLFALGPLVGDNFVRFLKGGALGIARCLAIRQKKKHELIESRDGGDGVP
;
A
#
# COMPACT_ATOMS: atom_id res chain seq x y z
N MET A 1 17.10 -28.24 -5.09
CA MET A 1 16.80 -28.81 -6.41
C MET A 1 15.90 -30.02 -6.21
N PRO A 2 14.81 -30.10 -6.97
CA PRO A 2 14.80 -31.04 -8.09
C PRO A 2 14.70 -30.32 -9.43
N LEU A 3 15.05 -31.09 -10.45
CA LEU A 3 15.44 -30.75 -11.80
C LEU A 3 14.29 -30.16 -12.63
N ILE A 4 14.62 -29.12 -13.40
CA ILE A 4 13.87 -28.67 -14.56
C ILE A 4 14.22 -29.66 -15.68
N GLU A 5 13.23 -30.33 -16.25
CA GLU A 5 13.38 -30.95 -17.56
C GLU A 5 13.32 -29.84 -18.62
N GLU A 6 14.48 -29.56 -19.20
CA GLU A 6 14.61 -28.83 -20.46
C GLU A 6 14.17 -29.74 -21.61
N THR A 7 13.12 -29.34 -22.33
CA THR A 7 13.10 -29.28 -23.81
C THR A 7 11.76 -28.70 -24.25
N VAL A 8 11.70 -27.38 -24.49
CA VAL A 8 10.70 -26.79 -25.39
C VAL A 8 11.39 -25.69 -26.20
N VAL A 9 11.44 -25.89 -27.51
CA VAL A 9 11.78 -24.90 -28.55
C VAL A 9 10.80 -25.16 -29.69
N PRO A 10 10.37 -24.17 -30.49
CA PRO A 10 9.82 -22.87 -30.17
C PRO A 10 8.31 -22.86 -30.54
N GLY A 11 7.46 -22.62 -29.56
CA GLY A 11 6.00 -22.56 -29.75
C GLY A 11 5.34 -21.99 -28.51
N ASP A 12 5.95 -20.97 -27.90
CA ASP A 12 5.42 -20.33 -26.71
C ASP A 12 4.16 -19.55 -27.08
N SER A 13 2.99 -20.19 -26.88
CA SER A 13 1.83 -19.44 -26.43
C SER A 13 2.29 -18.75 -25.15
N LEU A 14 2.62 -17.45 -25.23
CA LEU A 14 3.01 -16.62 -24.09
C LEU A 14 1.92 -16.77 -23.02
N LEU A 15 2.19 -17.56 -21.98
CA LEU A 15 1.23 -17.89 -20.91
C LEU A 15 0.75 -16.59 -20.27
N THR A 16 -0.48 -16.18 -20.61
CA THR A 16 -1.11 -15.01 -20.02
C THR A 16 -1.62 -15.40 -18.64
N LEU A 17 -1.12 -14.74 -17.61
CA LEU A 17 -1.56 -14.94 -16.24
C LEU A 17 -2.95 -14.31 -16.02
N PRO A 18 -3.85 -14.95 -15.27
CA PRO A 18 -5.11 -14.31 -14.91
C PRO A 18 -4.91 -13.00 -14.12
N VAL A 19 -3.96 -12.98 -13.17
CA VAL A 19 -3.70 -11.80 -12.33
C VAL A 19 -2.21 -11.60 -12.04
N VAL A 20 -1.74 -10.35 -12.17
CA VAL A 20 -0.47 -9.90 -11.60
C VAL A 20 -0.74 -8.84 -10.53
N VAL A 21 -0.25 -9.08 -9.31
CA VAL A 21 -0.36 -8.17 -8.17
C VAL A 21 0.97 -7.46 -7.98
N ILE A 22 0.97 -6.13 -8.12
CA ILE A 22 2.16 -5.28 -8.00
C ILE A 22 2.21 -4.69 -6.59
N GLY A 23 3.09 -5.24 -5.76
CA GLY A 23 3.26 -4.88 -4.35
C GLY A 23 3.00 -6.07 -3.42
N ASN A 24 4.01 -6.43 -2.61
CA ASN A 24 3.95 -7.56 -1.67
C ASN A 24 3.80 -7.12 -0.21
N GLY A 25 3.19 -5.94 0.00
CA GLY A 25 2.73 -5.50 1.32
C GLY A 25 1.45 -6.21 1.77
N PRO A 26 0.87 -5.82 2.92
CA PRO A 26 -0.32 -6.48 3.48
C PRO A 26 -1.52 -6.52 2.52
N SER A 27 -1.72 -5.51 1.67
CA SER A 27 -2.74 -5.53 0.61
C SER A 27 -2.54 -6.68 -0.38
N GLY A 28 -1.34 -6.81 -0.95
CA GLY A 28 -1.03 -7.86 -1.91
C GLY A 28 -1.03 -9.24 -1.28
N ILE A 29 -0.62 -9.36 -0.01
CA ILE A 29 -0.68 -10.62 0.74
C ILE A 29 -2.14 -11.04 0.98
N CYS A 30 -3.00 -10.12 1.43
CA CYS A 30 -4.41 -10.42 1.65
C CYS A 30 -5.13 -10.82 0.35
N LEU A 31 -4.82 -10.14 -0.76
CA LEU A 31 -5.35 -10.52 -2.07
C LEU A 31 -4.87 -11.90 -2.49
N SER A 32 -3.57 -12.19 -2.36
CA SER A 32 -3.02 -13.52 -2.68
C SER A 32 -3.63 -14.63 -1.84
N TYR A 33 -3.95 -14.36 -0.58
CA TYR A 33 -4.64 -15.32 0.30
C TYR A 33 -6.02 -15.70 -0.25
N LEU A 34 -6.85 -14.71 -0.59
CA LEU A 34 -8.19 -14.95 -1.17
C LEU A 34 -8.10 -15.61 -2.55
N LEU A 35 -7.20 -15.16 -3.43
CA LEU A 35 -6.98 -15.76 -4.75
C LEU A 35 -6.40 -17.17 -4.67
N SER A 36 -5.78 -17.53 -3.55
CA SER A 36 -5.27 -18.89 -3.32
C SER A 36 -6.35 -19.90 -2.94
N GLY A 37 -7.63 -19.48 -2.89
CA GLY A 37 -8.78 -20.33 -2.59
C GLY A 37 -9.24 -20.27 -1.13
N TYR A 38 -8.65 -19.42 -0.29
CA TYR A 38 -9.18 -19.23 1.07
C TYR A 38 -10.48 -18.43 1.02
N ARG A 39 -11.56 -19.01 1.55
CA ARG A 39 -12.91 -18.45 1.57
C ARG A 39 -13.40 -18.16 3.00
N PRO A 40 -13.89 -16.94 3.27
CA PRO A 40 -14.49 -16.58 4.55
C PRO A 40 -15.96 -17.01 4.61
N TYR A 41 -16.35 -17.66 5.69
CA TYR A 41 -17.73 -18.05 5.99
C TYR A 41 -18.14 -17.55 7.37
N LEU A 42 -19.43 -17.30 7.58
CA LEU A 42 -19.96 -16.97 8.90
C LEU A 42 -19.76 -18.16 9.87
N SER A 43 -19.03 -17.93 10.96
CA SER A 43 -18.75 -18.94 12.00
C SER A 43 -20.03 -19.46 12.64
N PRO A 44 -20.25 -20.81 12.71
CA PRO A 44 -21.47 -21.45 13.25
C PRO A 44 -21.99 -20.84 14.55
N GLU A 45 -21.10 -20.58 15.50
CA GLU A 45 -21.48 -20.04 16.82
C GLU A 45 -21.40 -18.51 16.92
N ALA A 46 -20.96 -17.79 15.88
CA ALA A 46 -20.75 -16.36 15.96
C ALA A 46 -22.05 -15.57 15.77
N ILE A 47 -22.27 -14.62 16.68
CA ILE A 47 -23.34 -13.62 16.60
C ILE A 47 -22.67 -12.27 16.43
N HIS A 48 -23.04 -11.57 15.37
CA HIS A 48 -22.49 -10.24 15.11
C HIS A 48 -23.21 -9.19 15.99
N PRO A 49 -22.49 -8.25 16.64
CA PRO A 49 -23.09 -7.29 17.57
C PRO A 49 -24.09 -6.32 16.90
N ASN A 50 -23.89 -6.00 15.62
CA ASN A 50 -24.90 -5.31 14.81
C ASN A 50 -26.01 -6.30 14.39
N PRO A 51 -27.25 -6.18 14.90
CA PRO A 51 -28.34 -7.13 14.64
C PRO A 51 -28.85 -7.09 13.21
N VAL A 52 -28.79 -5.92 12.54
CA VAL A 52 -29.19 -5.77 11.13
C VAL A 52 -28.23 -6.54 10.25
N LEU A 53 -26.92 -6.30 10.42
CA LEU A 53 -25.90 -7.04 9.67
C LEU A 53 -25.95 -8.54 9.97
N HIS A 54 -26.17 -8.93 11.23
CA HIS A 54 -26.31 -10.34 11.59
C HIS A 54 -27.45 -11.02 10.82
N THR A 55 -28.62 -10.37 10.75
CA THR A 55 -29.79 -10.90 10.02
C THR A 55 -29.46 -11.09 8.54
N LYS A 56 -28.83 -10.10 7.90
CA LYS A 56 -28.40 -10.19 6.49
C LYS A 56 -27.42 -11.34 6.24
N LEU A 57 -26.49 -11.57 7.17
CA LEU A 57 -25.51 -12.67 7.06
C LEU A 57 -26.17 -14.05 7.21
N GLU A 58 -27.22 -14.18 8.02
CA GLU A 58 -27.95 -15.45 8.19
C GLU A 58 -28.72 -15.86 6.92
N GLU A 59 -29.28 -14.91 6.17
CA GLU A 59 -30.03 -15.16 4.93
C GLU A 59 -29.23 -15.99 3.90
N ALA A 60 -27.92 -15.74 3.81
CA ALA A 60 -27.01 -16.40 2.88
C ALA A 60 -25.87 -17.17 3.58
N ARG A 61 -26.09 -17.66 4.80
CA ARG A 61 -25.07 -18.32 5.64
C ARG A 61 -24.30 -19.45 4.95
N HIS A 62 -24.96 -20.18 4.07
CA HIS A 62 -24.39 -21.31 3.33
C HIS A 62 -23.36 -20.88 2.27
N LEU A 63 -23.31 -19.59 1.91
CA LEU A 63 -22.37 -19.02 0.96
C LEU A 63 -21.18 -18.38 1.67
N SER A 64 -20.01 -18.44 1.03
CA SER A 64 -18.85 -17.64 1.43
C SER A 64 -19.16 -16.16 1.23
N ILE A 65 -18.62 -15.27 2.07
CA ILE A 65 -18.81 -13.81 1.93
C ILE A 65 -18.37 -13.32 0.54
N VAL A 66 -17.39 -13.99 -0.09
CA VAL A 66 -16.97 -13.68 -1.47
C VAL A 66 -18.11 -13.85 -2.48
N ASP A 67 -19.01 -14.79 -2.26
CA ASP A 67 -20.11 -15.13 -3.17
C ASP A 67 -21.43 -14.44 -2.80
N GLN A 68 -21.45 -13.66 -1.73
CA GLN A 68 -22.62 -12.90 -1.29
C GLN A 68 -22.69 -11.51 -1.97
N ASP A 69 -23.79 -10.80 -1.75
CA ASP A 69 -23.97 -9.42 -2.20
C ASP A 69 -23.29 -8.45 -1.22
N LEU A 70 -22.13 -7.94 -1.62
CA LEU A 70 -21.36 -7.02 -0.78
C LEU A 70 -22.02 -5.65 -0.63
N GLU A 71 -22.80 -5.22 -1.63
CA GLU A 71 -23.54 -3.97 -1.55
C GLU A 71 -24.61 -4.08 -0.48
N TYR A 72 -25.47 -5.10 -0.57
CA TYR A 72 -26.50 -5.40 0.42
C TYR A 72 -25.95 -5.53 1.84
N LEU A 73 -24.86 -6.29 2.02
CA LEU A 73 -24.24 -6.48 3.34
C LEU A 73 -23.65 -5.20 3.92
N SER A 74 -23.19 -4.28 3.07
CA SER A 74 -22.53 -3.04 3.50
C SER A 74 -23.48 -1.89 3.83
N GLU A 75 -24.76 -1.98 3.44
CA GLU A 75 -25.74 -0.90 3.65
C GLU A 75 -25.86 -0.52 5.14
N GLY A 76 -25.74 0.78 5.41
CA GLY A 76 -25.91 1.34 6.75
C GLY A 76 -24.73 1.10 7.69
N LEU A 77 -23.62 0.52 7.21
CA LEU A 77 -22.39 0.43 7.99
C LEU A 77 -21.61 1.74 7.93
N GLU A 78 -21.13 2.18 9.09
CA GLU A 78 -20.28 3.37 9.23
C GLU A 78 -18.90 2.95 9.71
N GLY A 79 -17.86 3.65 9.24
CA GLY A 79 -16.49 3.36 9.62
C GLY A 79 -15.51 4.43 9.16
N ARG A 80 -14.21 4.18 9.37
CA ARG A 80 -13.13 5.14 9.04
C ARG A 80 -12.57 5.00 7.63
N SER A 81 -13.22 4.22 6.77
CA SER A 81 -12.93 4.15 5.33
C SER A 81 -14.10 4.71 4.54
N SER A 82 -13.81 5.31 3.39
CA SER A 82 -14.83 5.72 2.41
C SER A 82 -15.32 4.55 1.55
N ASN A 83 -14.67 3.38 1.61
CA ASN A 83 -15.00 2.23 0.80
C ASN A 83 -15.91 1.26 1.59
N PRO A 84 -17.14 0.98 1.12
CA PRO A 84 -18.11 0.19 1.86
C PRO A 84 -17.66 -1.26 2.11
N VAL A 85 -16.98 -1.89 1.16
CA VAL A 85 -16.45 -3.26 1.35
C VAL A 85 -15.33 -3.29 2.39
N ALA A 86 -14.51 -2.23 2.49
CA ALA A 86 -13.53 -2.09 3.56
C ALA A 86 -14.21 -2.02 4.92
N VAL A 87 -15.27 -1.21 5.07
CA VAL A 87 -16.02 -1.10 6.33
C VAL A 87 -16.71 -2.42 6.69
N LEU A 88 -17.36 -3.07 5.73
CA LEU A 88 -18.00 -4.37 5.92
C LEU A 88 -16.99 -5.41 6.42
N PHE A 89 -15.89 -5.59 5.68
CA PHE A 89 -14.96 -6.66 5.99
C PHE A 89 -14.19 -6.42 7.29
N ASP A 90 -13.93 -5.14 7.60
CA ASP A 90 -13.43 -4.72 8.89
C ASP A 90 -14.36 -5.08 10.04
N THR A 91 -15.65 -4.74 9.90
CA THR A 91 -16.69 -5.04 10.89
C THR A 91 -16.85 -6.54 11.14
N LEU A 92 -16.62 -7.39 10.12
CA LEU A 92 -16.66 -8.85 10.27
C LEU A 92 -15.42 -9.44 10.96
N LEU A 93 -14.25 -8.83 10.76
CA LEU A 93 -12.97 -9.30 11.33
C LEU A 93 -12.73 -8.74 12.73
N HIS A 94 -13.17 -7.50 12.98
CA HIS A 94 -12.91 -6.73 14.18
C HIS A 94 -14.18 -5.96 14.60
N PRO A 95 -15.25 -6.65 15.04
CA PRO A 95 -16.52 -6.01 15.35
C PRO A 95 -16.37 -4.92 16.42
N ASP A 96 -16.98 -3.75 16.16
CA ASP A 96 -16.97 -2.57 17.04
C ASP A 96 -15.57 -2.08 17.50
N ALA A 97 -14.52 -2.41 16.76
CA ALA A 97 -13.15 -2.02 17.10
C ALA A 97 -12.96 -0.49 17.17
N ASP A 98 -13.72 0.29 16.40
CA ASP A 98 -13.68 1.76 16.45
C ASP A 98 -14.27 2.35 17.75
N PHE A 99 -15.12 1.58 18.44
CA PHE A 99 -15.65 1.91 19.76
C PHE A 99 -14.76 1.38 20.91
N GLY A 100 -13.67 0.68 20.57
CA GLY A 100 -12.70 0.17 21.53
C GLY A 100 -13.06 -1.20 22.13
N TYR A 101 -14.02 -1.91 21.54
CA TYR A 101 -14.29 -3.30 21.90
C TYR A 101 -13.30 -4.26 21.24
N ASP A 102 -13.10 -5.41 21.88
CA ASP A 102 -12.22 -6.50 21.43
C ASP A 102 -13.06 -7.77 21.24
N TYR A 103 -14.04 -7.71 20.32
CA TYR A 103 -14.86 -8.86 19.97
C TYR A 103 -14.10 -9.80 19.02
N PRO A 104 -14.29 -11.12 19.13
CA PRO A 104 -13.68 -12.07 18.20
C PRO A 104 -14.25 -11.90 16.78
N PRO A 105 -13.47 -12.27 15.74
CA PRO A 105 -13.96 -12.28 14.37
C PRO A 105 -15.17 -13.20 14.23
N VAL A 106 -16.16 -12.81 13.42
CA VAL A 106 -17.34 -13.63 13.14
C VAL A 106 -17.15 -14.58 11.94
N LEU A 107 -15.93 -14.62 11.40
CA LEU A 107 -15.58 -15.39 10.21
C LEU A 107 -14.69 -16.58 10.55
N HIS A 108 -14.94 -17.70 9.90
CA HIS A 108 -14.00 -18.82 9.81
C HIS A 108 -13.56 -19.02 8.36
N TRP A 109 -12.36 -19.56 8.19
CA TRP A 109 -11.70 -19.65 6.90
C TRP A 109 -11.62 -21.10 6.43
N LYS A 110 -12.00 -21.35 5.18
CA LYS A 110 -11.87 -22.66 4.51
C LYS A 110 -10.99 -22.53 3.28
N LEU A 111 -10.11 -23.51 3.06
CA LEU A 111 -9.31 -23.59 1.85
C LEU A 111 -10.04 -24.42 0.80
N GLU A 112 -10.42 -23.78 -0.30
CA GLU A 112 -11.16 -24.38 -1.40
C GLU A 112 -10.32 -24.34 -2.68
N GLN A 113 -9.61 -25.43 -2.98
CA GLN A 113 -8.65 -25.46 -4.09
C GLN A 113 -9.27 -25.20 -5.47
N HIS A 114 -10.54 -25.56 -5.67
CA HIS A 114 -11.27 -25.31 -6.93
C HIS A 114 -11.54 -23.82 -7.17
N ASN A 115 -11.41 -22.99 -6.13
CA ASN A 115 -11.55 -21.54 -6.18
C ASN A 115 -10.20 -20.83 -6.40
N TYR A 116 -9.11 -21.56 -6.65
CA TYR A 116 -7.80 -20.99 -6.94
C TYR A 116 -7.80 -20.20 -8.25
N ILE A 117 -7.36 -18.94 -8.18
CA ILE A 117 -7.12 -18.09 -9.35
C ILE A 117 -5.60 -17.95 -9.53
N PRO A 118 -5.01 -18.47 -10.63
CA PRO A 118 -3.58 -18.35 -10.87
C PRO A 118 -3.11 -16.88 -10.86
N HIS A 119 -2.11 -16.58 -10.04
CA HIS A 119 -1.61 -15.23 -9.86
C HIS A 119 -0.15 -15.18 -9.44
N ILE A 120 0.49 -14.04 -9.67
CA ILE A 120 1.82 -13.74 -9.14
C ILE A 120 1.78 -12.41 -8.39
N VAL A 121 2.42 -12.38 -7.22
CA VAL A 121 2.69 -11.18 -6.43
C VAL A 121 4.16 -10.80 -6.59
N VAL A 122 4.42 -9.59 -7.03
CA VAL A 122 5.77 -9.06 -7.23
C VAL A 122 6.07 -7.93 -6.23
N GLY A 123 7.29 -7.86 -5.73
CA GLY A 123 7.69 -6.76 -4.85
C GLY A 123 9.20 -6.57 -4.74
N LYS A 124 9.60 -5.34 -4.38
CA LYS A 124 11.02 -4.90 -4.32
C LYS A 124 11.85 -5.62 -3.26
N GLY A 125 11.21 -6.19 -2.25
CA GLY A 125 11.85 -6.85 -1.11
C GLY A 125 11.04 -8.07 -0.66
N PRO A 126 11.23 -8.58 0.56
CA PRO A 126 10.46 -9.70 1.10
C PRO A 126 9.00 -9.31 1.40
N PRO A 127 8.09 -10.30 1.59
CA PRO A 127 6.70 -10.03 1.95
C PRO A 127 6.58 -9.19 3.21
N GLY A 128 5.71 -8.18 3.17
CA GLY A 128 5.58 -7.13 4.17
C GLY A 128 5.81 -5.73 3.60
N GLY A 129 6.43 -5.60 2.43
CA GLY A 129 6.55 -4.31 1.73
C GLY A 129 7.24 -3.24 2.59
N ALA A 130 6.60 -2.07 2.72
CA ALA A 130 7.17 -0.89 3.40
C ALA A 130 7.56 -1.14 4.87
N TRP A 131 6.97 -2.14 5.53
CA TRP A 131 7.28 -2.47 6.93
C TRP A 131 8.74 -2.86 7.16
N HIS A 132 9.44 -3.37 6.14
CA HIS A 132 10.88 -3.66 6.21
C HIS A 132 11.78 -2.42 6.17
N SER A 133 11.25 -1.28 5.70
CA SER A 133 12.00 -0.02 5.57
C SER A 133 11.74 0.96 6.71
N MET A 134 10.80 0.65 7.60
CA MET A 134 10.46 1.48 8.76
C MET A 134 11.48 1.25 9.89
N GLU A 135 11.84 2.32 10.62
CA GLU A 135 12.84 2.24 11.70
C GLU A 135 12.32 1.42 12.89
N GLY A 136 13.11 0.43 13.33
CA GLY A 136 12.68 -0.60 14.28
C GLY A 136 12.53 -0.17 15.73
N SER A 137 12.97 1.04 16.12
CA SER A 137 12.91 1.51 17.51
C SER A 137 11.60 2.21 17.89
N MET A 138 10.67 2.39 16.94
CA MET A 138 9.43 3.12 17.13
C MET A 138 8.24 2.17 17.10
N LEU A 139 7.27 2.40 17.99
CA LEU A 139 6.05 1.61 18.04
C LEU A 139 5.07 2.04 16.94
N THR A 140 4.28 1.09 16.46
CA THR A 140 3.17 1.36 15.54
C THR A 140 2.15 2.28 16.19
N ILE A 141 1.42 3.03 15.34
CA ILE A 141 0.24 3.78 15.80
C ILE A 141 -0.89 2.81 16.12
N SER A 142 -1.23 1.93 15.17
CA SER A 142 -2.27 0.92 15.35
C SER A 142 -1.83 -0.20 16.30
N PHE A 143 -2.80 -0.86 16.91
CA PHE A 143 -2.58 -2.07 17.70
C PHE A 143 -2.18 -3.24 16.81
N GLY A 144 -1.41 -4.19 17.36
CA GLY A 144 -0.95 -5.39 16.66
C GLY A 144 -2.09 -6.16 16.01
N ASP A 145 -3.18 -6.37 16.76
CA ASP A 145 -4.36 -7.12 16.31
C ASP A 145 -5.08 -6.44 15.14
N TRP A 146 -5.02 -5.11 15.03
CA TRP A 146 -5.58 -4.38 13.89
C TRP A 146 -4.75 -4.50 12.62
N MET A 147 -3.53 -5.01 12.73
CA MET A 147 -2.59 -5.20 11.61
C MET A 147 -2.45 -6.66 11.19
N GLU A 148 -3.19 -7.56 11.82
CA GLU A 148 -3.19 -8.97 11.46
C GLU A 148 -3.88 -9.22 10.11
N LEU A 149 -3.45 -10.29 9.46
CA LEU A 149 -4.03 -10.79 8.22
C LEU A 149 -4.97 -11.96 8.50
N PRO A 150 -5.96 -12.20 7.62
CA PRO A 150 -7.02 -13.14 7.93
C PRO A 150 -6.54 -14.58 8.16
N GLY A 151 -7.14 -15.29 9.11
CA GLY A 151 -6.81 -16.70 9.38
C GLY A 151 -5.54 -16.93 10.21
N LEU A 152 -4.78 -15.89 10.59
CA LEU A 152 -3.69 -16.01 11.58
C LEU A 152 -3.70 -14.83 12.54
N SER A 153 -4.09 -15.06 13.79
CA SER A 153 -4.07 -14.00 14.80
C SER A 153 -2.63 -13.52 15.06
N PHE A 154 -2.45 -12.19 15.13
CA PHE A 154 -1.17 -11.61 15.50
C PHE A 154 -0.82 -11.95 16.96
N LYS A 155 -1.78 -11.85 17.87
CA LYS A 155 -1.63 -12.18 19.30
C LYS A 155 -1.17 -13.62 19.53
N GLU A 156 -1.81 -14.58 18.87
CA GLU A 156 -1.44 -16.00 18.96
C GLU A 156 -0.03 -16.25 18.39
N TRP A 157 0.28 -15.62 17.25
CA TRP A 157 1.60 -15.70 16.64
C TRP A 157 2.70 -15.14 17.55
N ALA A 158 2.45 -14.00 18.20
CA ALA A 158 3.38 -13.35 19.10
C ALA A 158 3.57 -14.13 20.42
N ALA A 159 2.49 -14.70 20.99
CA ALA A 159 2.54 -15.53 22.19
C ALA A 159 3.40 -16.78 22.00
N ASN A 160 3.29 -17.44 20.84
CA ASN A 160 4.10 -18.61 20.48
C ASN A 160 5.61 -18.32 20.42
N LYS A 161 6.01 -17.05 20.30
CA LYS A 161 7.41 -16.62 20.35
C LYS A 161 7.89 -16.23 21.76
N ARG A 162 7.15 -16.60 22.81
CA ARG A 162 7.46 -16.33 24.25
C ARG A 162 7.68 -14.84 24.55
N ARG A 163 6.90 -13.97 23.92
CA ARG A 163 6.97 -12.52 24.16
C ARG A 163 5.92 -12.12 25.18
N ASN A 164 6.35 -11.55 26.30
CA ASN A 164 5.45 -10.83 27.22
C ASN A 164 5.08 -9.51 26.56
N ILE A 165 3.92 -9.48 25.90
CA ILE A 165 3.36 -8.26 25.29
C ILE A 165 2.95 -7.33 26.43
N LYS A 166 3.78 -6.32 26.72
CA LYS A 166 3.48 -5.27 27.71
C LYS A 166 2.64 -4.12 27.14
N SER A 167 2.49 -4.07 25.81
CA SER A 167 1.79 -3.02 25.07
C SER A 167 1.09 -3.61 23.86
N ASP A 168 -0.14 -3.17 23.59
CA ASP A 168 -0.93 -3.62 22.43
C ASP A 168 -0.36 -3.10 21.10
N ARG A 169 0.55 -2.11 21.15
CA ARG A 169 1.30 -1.62 19.99
C ARG A 169 2.60 -2.40 19.85
N VAL A 170 3.07 -2.53 18.62
CA VAL A 170 4.17 -3.43 18.25
C VAL A 170 5.22 -2.70 17.44
N MET A 171 6.42 -3.26 17.30
CA MET A 171 7.43 -2.65 16.44
C MET A 171 7.20 -3.00 14.97
N PRO A 172 7.51 -2.10 14.01
CA PRO A 172 7.44 -2.38 12.57
C PRO A 172 8.19 -3.65 12.15
N GLU A 173 9.35 -3.93 12.75
CA GLU A 173 10.13 -5.14 12.50
C GLU A 173 9.36 -6.42 12.88
N GLU A 174 8.59 -6.39 13.97
CA GLU A 174 7.78 -7.53 14.40
C GLU A 174 6.64 -7.79 13.42
N ILE A 175 6.00 -6.73 12.92
CA ILE A 175 4.96 -6.82 11.90
C ILE A 175 5.52 -7.31 10.56
N ALA A 176 6.70 -6.83 10.15
CA ALA A 176 7.40 -7.30 8.97
C ALA A 176 7.72 -8.81 9.07
N CYS A 177 8.16 -9.26 10.25
CA CYS A 177 8.37 -10.67 10.54
C CYS A 177 7.07 -11.49 10.50
N TYR A 178 5.98 -10.95 11.03
CA TYR A 178 4.66 -11.57 10.98
C TYR A 178 4.20 -11.78 9.54
N TYR A 179 4.25 -10.75 8.67
CA TYR A 179 3.83 -10.88 7.28
C TYR A 179 4.69 -11.86 6.47
N LYS A 180 6.01 -11.84 6.66
CA LYS A 180 6.90 -12.83 6.04
C LYS A 180 6.55 -14.26 6.47
N HIS A 181 6.26 -14.46 7.76
CA HIS A 181 5.87 -15.76 8.28
C HIS A 181 4.47 -16.19 7.81
N TYR A 182 3.53 -15.25 7.73
CA TYR A 182 2.17 -15.48 7.26
C TYR A 182 2.17 -16.10 5.86
N VAL A 183 2.93 -15.52 4.91
CA VAL A 183 3.03 -16.06 3.53
C VAL A 183 3.55 -17.50 3.53
N LYS A 184 4.44 -17.86 4.48
CA LYS A 184 4.96 -19.22 4.62
C LYS A 184 3.93 -20.18 5.20
N VAL A 185 3.31 -19.84 6.33
CA VAL A 185 2.36 -20.69 7.05
C VAL A 185 1.07 -20.91 6.25
N MET A 186 0.63 -19.91 5.49
CA MET A 186 -0.55 -20.00 4.63
C MET A 186 -0.28 -20.61 3.25
N GLY A 187 0.93 -21.16 3.01
CA GLY A 187 1.26 -21.83 1.75
C GLY A 187 1.26 -20.93 0.51
N LEU A 188 1.43 -19.62 0.67
CA LEU A 188 1.30 -18.64 -0.42
C LEU A 188 2.61 -18.43 -1.19
N GLN A 189 3.75 -18.89 -0.66
CA GLN A 189 5.11 -18.65 -1.17
C GLN A 189 5.26 -18.89 -2.69
N LYS A 190 4.58 -19.89 -3.25
CA LYS A 190 4.65 -20.21 -4.68
C LYS A 190 4.24 -19.04 -5.58
N ASN A 191 3.36 -18.17 -5.10
CA ASN A 191 2.83 -17.02 -5.84
C ASN A 191 3.72 -15.77 -5.70
N PHE A 192 4.72 -15.75 -4.81
CA PHE A 192 5.51 -14.54 -4.53
C PHE A 192 6.83 -14.54 -5.29
N ARG A 193 7.21 -13.37 -5.82
CA ARG A 193 8.51 -13.10 -6.42
C ARG A 193 9.12 -11.86 -5.77
N ASP A 194 10.12 -12.09 -4.94
CA ASP A 194 10.85 -11.06 -4.22
C ASP A 194 11.96 -10.45 -5.10
N ASN A 195 12.41 -9.25 -4.71
CA ASN A 195 13.44 -8.48 -5.42
C ASN A 195 13.09 -8.17 -6.88
N VAL A 196 11.80 -7.98 -7.16
CA VAL A 196 11.28 -7.62 -8.47
C VAL A 196 11.02 -6.12 -8.53
N TYR A 197 11.52 -5.48 -9.58
CA TYR A 197 11.31 -4.07 -9.88
C TYR A 197 10.57 -3.93 -11.20
N ILE A 198 9.40 -3.30 -11.17
CA ILE A 198 8.55 -3.08 -12.35
C ILE A 198 8.96 -1.78 -13.03
N THR A 199 9.19 -1.83 -14.33
CA THR A 199 9.63 -0.68 -15.13
C THR A 199 8.55 -0.17 -16.07
N SER A 200 7.61 -1.02 -16.48
CA SER A 200 6.48 -0.62 -17.33
C SER A 200 5.27 -1.52 -17.13
N VAL A 201 4.09 -0.92 -17.08
CA VAL A 201 2.79 -1.59 -17.14
C VAL A 201 1.97 -0.87 -18.21
N SER A 202 1.66 -1.56 -19.30
CA SER A 202 0.93 -0.98 -20.43
C SER A 202 -0.07 -1.95 -21.02
N ARG A 203 -1.07 -1.42 -21.74
CA ARG A 203 -1.97 -2.26 -22.51
C ARG A 203 -1.33 -2.63 -23.84
N LEU A 204 -1.45 -3.91 -24.21
CA LEU A 204 -1.22 -4.34 -25.57
C LEU A 204 -2.54 -4.42 -26.32
N TYR A 205 -2.55 -3.80 -27.50
CA TYR A 205 -3.58 -3.98 -28.50
C TYR A 205 -3.02 -4.94 -29.53
N ARG A 206 -3.35 -6.24 -29.42
CA ARG A 206 -3.02 -7.19 -30.47
C ARG A 206 -4.16 -7.17 -31.49
N GLY A 207 -3.89 -6.66 -32.70
CA GLY A 207 -4.78 -6.85 -33.83
C GLY A 207 -4.78 -8.33 -34.24
N LYS A 208 -5.89 -8.85 -34.76
CA LYS A 208 -5.93 -10.22 -35.32
C LYS A 208 -4.90 -10.41 -36.44
N ASP A 209 -4.51 -9.33 -37.12
CA ASP A 209 -3.55 -9.36 -38.23
C ASP A 209 -2.13 -9.82 -37.84
N ASP A 210 -1.77 -9.80 -36.55
CA ASP A 210 -0.45 -10.27 -36.08
C ASP A 210 -0.37 -11.78 -35.81
N GLU A 211 -1.52 -12.48 -35.67
CA GLU A 211 -1.53 -13.94 -35.53
C GLU A 211 -1.43 -14.65 -36.90
N ASP A 212 -1.94 -14.03 -37.98
CA ASP A 212 -1.82 -14.57 -39.33
C ASP A 212 -0.49 -14.20 -40.03
N ARG A 213 0.22 -13.16 -39.56
CA ARG A 213 1.49 -12.70 -40.18
C ARG A 213 2.73 -13.52 -39.85
N THR A 214 2.65 -14.50 -38.94
CA THR A 214 3.78 -15.43 -38.70
C THR A 214 3.81 -16.62 -39.67
N GLN A 215 2.90 -16.69 -40.65
CA GLN A 215 2.91 -17.69 -41.71
C GLN A 215 2.59 -17.09 -43.09
N LEU A 216 3.42 -16.19 -43.62
CA LEU A 216 3.82 -16.17 -45.05
C LEU A 216 4.74 -14.98 -45.32
N ASN A 217 5.89 -15.25 -45.93
CA ASN A 217 6.71 -14.23 -46.59
C ASN A 217 6.35 -14.20 -48.09
N GLU A 218 6.59 -13.03 -48.69
CA GLU A 218 6.68 -12.70 -50.13
C GLU A 218 5.45 -12.07 -50.86
N ASN A 219 5.66 -10.78 -51.21
CA ASN A 219 5.27 -10.07 -52.43
C ASN A 219 3.79 -9.82 -52.76
N ILE A 220 3.35 -8.55 -52.66
CA ILE A 220 2.94 -7.67 -53.80
C ILE A 220 2.22 -6.39 -53.29
N SER A 221 2.62 -5.27 -53.91
CA SER A 221 2.00 -3.94 -54.11
C SER A 221 0.74 -3.49 -53.36
N ALA A 222 0.82 -2.24 -52.89
CA ALA A 222 -0.27 -1.38 -52.46
C ALA A 222 -1.36 -1.16 -53.54
N GLN A 223 -2.63 -1.11 -53.12
CA GLN A 223 -3.63 -0.09 -53.51
C GLN A 223 -5.02 -0.30 -52.84
N HIS A 224 -5.60 0.84 -52.43
CA HIS A 224 -7.04 1.16 -52.26
C HIS A 224 -7.89 0.65 -51.08
N LEU A 225 -8.02 1.54 -50.09
CA LEU A 225 -9.24 2.21 -49.55
C LEU A 225 -10.64 1.55 -49.52
N GLU A 226 -11.25 1.77 -48.34
CA GLU A 226 -12.66 2.07 -47.99
C GLU A 226 -13.62 0.97 -47.47
N MET A 227 -14.06 1.21 -46.21
CA MET A 227 -15.42 1.11 -45.59
C MET A 227 -16.27 -0.16 -45.87
N GLU A 228 -16.97 -0.82 -44.94
CA GLU A 228 -17.76 -0.34 -43.80
C GLU A 228 -18.24 -1.56 -42.96
N ASP A 229 -18.50 -1.30 -41.68
CA ASP A 229 -19.47 -1.93 -40.76
C ASP A 229 -19.35 -3.40 -40.29
N GLY A 230 -19.65 -3.59 -38.99
CA GLY A 230 -20.35 -4.81 -38.56
C GLY A 230 -19.62 -5.95 -37.84
N GLN A 231 -18.47 -5.77 -37.18
CA GLN A 231 -18.04 -6.69 -36.10
C GLN A 231 -16.89 -6.10 -35.29
N LYS A 232 -17.17 -5.60 -34.08
CA LYS A 232 -16.12 -5.25 -33.11
C LYS A 232 -15.40 -6.54 -32.69
N SER A 233 -14.37 -6.90 -33.45
CA SER A 233 -13.40 -7.95 -33.12
C SER A 233 -12.93 -7.76 -31.67
N LEU A 234 -13.09 -8.80 -30.85
CA LEU A 234 -12.63 -8.85 -29.45
C LEU A 234 -11.10 -8.75 -29.42
N ILE A 235 -10.57 -7.54 -29.46
CA ILE A 235 -9.15 -7.27 -29.22
C ILE A 235 -8.81 -7.84 -27.85
N LYS A 236 -7.90 -8.80 -27.78
CA LYS A 236 -7.45 -9.43 -26.53
C LYS A 236 -6.61 -8.41 -25.77
N ARG A 237 -7.25 -7.66 -24.85
CA ARG A 237 -6.66 -6.55 -24.09
C ARG A 237 -5.81 -7.05 -22.91
N ASN A 238 -4.73 -7.76 -23.20
CA ASN A 238 -3.81 -8.19 -22.16
C ASN A 238 -2.93 -7.02 -21.70
N TRP A 239 -2.63 -7.01 -20.42
CA TRP A 239 -1.61 -6.16 -19.83
C TRP A 239 -0.24 -6.75 -20.11
N GLU A 240 0.70 -5.88 -20.47
CA GLU A 240 2.13 -6.17 -20.52
C GLU A 240 2.79 -5.56 -19.28
N VAL A 241 3.47 -6.41 -18.51
CA VAL A 241 4.18 -6.02 -17.29
C VAL A 241 5.65 -6.35 -17.46
N ARG A 242 6.49 -5.30 -17.58
CA ARG A 242 7.94 -5.41 -17.76
C ARG A 242 8.66 -5.00 -16.49
N GLY A 243 9.82 -5.62 -16.28
CA GLY A 243 10.66 -5.30 -15.13
C GLY A 243 11.95 -6.08 -15.15
N TYR A 244 12.63 -6.08 -14.00
CA TYR A 244 13.76 -6.95 -13.75
C TYR A 244 13.70 -7.55 -12.35
N GLN A 245 14.23 -8.74 -12.19
CA GLN A 245 14.49 -9.36 -10.90
C GLN A 245 15.97 -9.17 -10.56
N ARG A 246 16.25 -8.67 -9.35
CA ARG A 246 17.62 -8.57 -8.84
C ARG A 246 18.04 -9.91 -8.27
N ALA A 247 19.04 -10.54 -8.89
CA ALA A 247 19.63 -11.77 -8.43
C ALA A 247 20.55 -11.54 -7.22
N THR A 248 20.97 -12.64 -6.58
CA THR A 248 21.81 -12.63 -5.37
C THR A 248 23.22 -12.11 -5.62
N ASP A 249 23.71 -12.23 -6.86
CA ASP A 249 25.00 -11.68 -7.32
C ASP A 249 24.92 -10.19 -7.69
N GLY A 250 23.74 -9.57 -7.56
CA GLY A 250 23.49 -8.18 -7.93
C GLY A 250 23.15 -7.96 -9.41
N SER A 251 23.15 -9.00 -10.24
CA SER A 251 22.72 -8.90 -11.63
C SER A 251 21.22 -8.63 -11.75
N HIS A 252 20.82 -8.00 -12.85
CA HIS A 252 19.42 -7.71 -13.16
C HIS A 252 18.96 -8.61 -14.29
N VAL A 253 18.00 -9.50 -13.99
CA VAL A 253 17.39 -10.41 -14.95
C VAL A 253 16.09 -9.77 -15.46
N PRO A 254 16.02 -9.28 -16.71
CA PRO A 254 14.81 -8.68 -17.25
C PRO A 254 13.73 -9.73 -17.45
N PHE A 255 12.47 -9.31 -17.36
CA PHE A 255 11.32 -10.15 -17.67
C PHE A 255 10.20 -9.35 -18.34
N CYS A 256 9.31 -10.08 -19.01
CA CYS A 256 8.05 -9.58 -19.52
C CYS A 256 6.95 -10.60 -19.19
N LEU A 257 5.88 -10.15 -18.53
CA LEU A 257 4.71 -10.96 -18.21
C LEU A 257 3.49 -10.39 -18.93
N PHE A 258 2.60 -11.28 -19.35
CA PHE A 258 1.28 -10.91 -19.85
C PHE A 258 0.22 -11.27 -18.82
N ALA A 259 -0.73 -10.38 -18.59
CA ALA A 259 -1.80 -10.61 -17.61
C ALA A 259 -3.18 -10.19 -18.14
N GLU A 260 -4.22 -10.95 -17.82
CA GLU A 260 -5.60 -10.53 -18.07
C GLU A 260 -5.96 -9.34 -17.15
N ASN A 261 -5.51 -9.38 -15.90
CA ASN A 261 -5.78 -8.37 -14.87
C ASN A 261 -4.50 -7.95 -14.13
N VAL A 262 -4.41 -6.68 -13.74
CA VAL A 262 -3.34 -6.14 -12.89
C VAL A 262 -3.94 -5.51 -11.64
N ALA A 263 -3.39 -5.81 -10.46
CA ALA A 263 -3.79 -5.20 -9.20
C ALA A 263 -2.63 -4.38 -8.60
N LEU A 264 -2.86 -3.09 -8.38
CA LEU A 264 -1.89 -2.15 -7.81
C LEU A 264 -1.99 -2.12 -6.28
N ALA A 265 -0.99 -2.70 -5.62
CA ALA A 265 -0.88 -2.84 -4.17
C ALA A 265 0.44 -2.21 -3.64
N THR A 266 0.91 -1.13 -4.27
CA THR A 266 2.24 -0.54 -4.00
C THR A 266 2.32 0.28 -2.72
N GLY A 267 1.17 0.70 -2.16
CA GLY A 267 1.14 1.63 -1.04
C GLY A 267 1.61 3.04 -1.46
N THR A 268 1.99 3.87 -0.48
CA THR A 268 2.33 5.29 -0.69
C THR A 268 3.66 5.71 -0.06
N PHE A 269 4.47 4.75 0.41
CA PHE A 269 5.72 5.03 1.11
C PHE A 269 6.94 5.08 0.17
N ASP A 270 6.73 5.06 -1.15
CA ASP A 270 7.82 4.93 -2.13
C ASP A 270 8.60 6.22 -2.37
N SER A 271 7.93 7.37 -2.42
CA SER A 271 8.54 8.66 -2.76
C SER A 271 8.32 9.67 -1.63
N PRO A 272 9.35 10.10 -0.89
CA PRO A 272 9.16 11.09 0.15
C PRO A 272 8.79 12.45 -0.42
N GLY A 273 7.99 13.22 0.32
CA GLY A 273 7.59 14.58 -0.04
C GLY A 273 8.80 15.51 -0.04
N ARG A 274 8.85 16.39 -1.05
CA ARG A 274 9.95 17.33 -1.28
C ARG A 274 9.44 18.77 -1.09
N LEU A 275 10.26 19.62 -0.48
CA LEU A 275 9.96 21.05 -0.31
C LEU A 275 10.04 21.82 -1.63
N GLN A 276 10.82 21.31 -2.59
CA GLN A 276 11.13 21.94 -3.88
C GLN A 276 11.82 23.30 -3.71
N VAL A 277 12.80 23.34 -2.82
CA VAL A 277 13.59 24.54 -2.52
C VAL A 277 15.05 24.39 -2.92
N GLU A 278 15.72 25.51 -3.16
CA GLU A 278 17.14 25.54 -3.50
C GLU A 278 17.96 24.82 -2.41
N GLY A 279 18.86 23.92 -2.83
CA GLY A 279 19.75 23.18 -1.93
C GLY A 279 19.13 21.97 -1.24
N GLU A 280 17.89 21.59 -1.54
CA GLU A 280 17.27 20.39 -0.94
C GLU A 280 17.99 19.09 -1.34
N ASP A 281 18.74 19.08 -2.45
CA ASP A 281 19.52 17.93 -2.92
C ASP A 281 20.89 17.76 -2.23
N PHE A 282 21.24 18.63 -1.26
CA PHE A 282 22.49 18.46 -0.52
C PHE A 282 22.50 17.16 0.31
N PRO A 283 23.65 16.47 0.45
CA PRO A 283 23.74 15.16 1.11
C PRO A 283 23.46 15.19 2.63
N PHE A 284 23.35 16.37 3.23
CA PHE A 284 22.97 16.57 4.64
C PHE A 284 21.47 16.87 4.80
N VAL A 285 20.69 16.90 3.72
CA VAL A 285 19.24 16.98 3.74
C VAL A 285 18.70 15.58 3.46
N LEU A 286 18.01 15.02 4.46
CA LEU A 286 17.48 13.66 4.46
C LEU A 286 15.95 13.71 4.37
N HIS A 287 15.37 12.67 3.79
CA HIS A 287 13.91 12.57 3.59
C HIS A 287 13.32 11.29 4.18
N SER A 288 14.12 10.49 4.88
CA SER A 288 13.69 9.23 5.48
C SER A 288 14.24 9.05 6.88
N MET A 289 13.48 8.34 7.71
CA MET A 289 13.92 7.93 9.05
C MET A 289 15.07 6.93 9.00
N SER A 290 15.09 6.05 7.99
CA SER A 290 16.16 5.08 7.80
C SER A 290 17.52 5.76 7.59
N ASP A 291 17.57 6.81 6.75
CA ASP A 291 18.80 7.57 6.52
C ASP A 291 19.25 8.32 7.78
N PHE A 292 18.29 8.82 8.57
CA PHE A 292 18.59 9.48 9.84
C PHE A 292 19.16 8.51 10.88
N GLY A 293 18.52 7.36 11.08
CA GLY A 293 19.01 6.30 11.96
C GLY A 293 20.41 5.83 11.54
N ALA A 294 20.67 5.72 10.22
CA ALA A 294 21.99 5.42 9.69
C ALA A 294 23.01 6.53 9.97
N ALA A 295 22.63 7.81 9.88
CA ALA A 295 23.49 8.95 10.21
C ALA A 295 23.88 8.98 11.70
N ILE A 296 22.92 8.69 12.60
CA ILE A 296 23.16 8.55 14.04
C ILE A 296 24.11 7.37 14.30
N SER A 297 23.82 6.20 13.73
CA SER A 297 24.60 4.97 13.94
C SER A 297 26.06 5.11 13.47
N LYS A 298 26.28 5.84 12.37
CA LYS A 298 27.63 6.18 11.86
C LYS A 298 28.36 7.24 12.70
N GLY A 299 27.73 7.75 13.77
CA GLY A 299 28.34 8.73 14.66
C GLY A 299 28.45 10.14 14.09
N LYS A 300 27.77 10.47 12.98
CA LYS A 300 27.84 11.80 12.34
C LYS A 300 27.38 12.95 13.26
N LEU A 301 26.64 12.62 14.32
CA LEU A 301 26.04 13.55 15.27
C LEU A 301 26.62 13.42 16.70
N ARG A 302 27.75 12.72 16.89
CA ARG A 302 28.40 12.60 18.21
C ARG A 302 29.28 13.84 18.51
N GLY A 303 29.18 14.40 19.72
CA GLY A 303 30.00 15.54 20.19
C GLY A 303 29.17 16.69 20.78
N LYS A 304 29.60 17.95 20.59
CA LYS A 304 28.74 19.15 20.70
C LYS A 304 28.25 19.54 19.29
N PRO A 305 27.33 18.77 18.66
CA PRO A 305 26.87 19.07 17.31
C PRO A 305 25.98 20.31 17.30
N ASP A 306 26.01 21.04 16.18
CA ASP A 306 24.91 21.94 15.84
C ASP A 306 23.58 21.15 15.83
N PRO A 307 22.43 21.78 16.15
CA PRO A 307 21.15 21.09 16.21
C PRO A 307 20.76 20.41 14.89
N VAL A 308 19.96 19.36 14.96
CA VAL A 308 19.28 18.81 13.77
C VAL A 308 18.06 19.64 13.44
N LEU A 309 17.83 19.89 12.15
CA LEU A 309 16.66 20.58 11.65
C LEU A 309 15.62 19.53 11.26
N ILE A 310 14.44 19.53 11.86
CA ILE A 310 13.33 18.63 11.52
C ILE A 310 12.20 19.48 10.94
N VAL A 311 11.76 19.14 9.72
CA VAL A 311 10.72 19.86 8.98
C VAL A 311 9.49 18.98 8.81
N GLY A 312 8.35 19.44 9.32
CA GLY A 312 7.08 18.71 9.24
C GLY A 312 6.33 18.73 10.57
N ALA A 313 5.03 18.42 10.55
CA ALA A 313 4.20 18.33 11.77
C ALA A 313 3.37 17.04 11.82
N GLY A 314 3.81 16.02 11.08
CA GLY A 314 3.22 14.68 11.08
C GLY A 314 3.84 13.77 12.14
N LEU A 315 3.34 12.55 12.21
CA LEU A 315 3.83 11.53 13.13
C LEU A 315 5.31 11.18 12.90
N THR A 316 5.72 11.00 11.64
CA THR A 316 7.13 10.74 11.30
C THR A 316 8.06 11.87 11.74
N ALA A 317 7.62 13.12 11.69
CA ALA A 317 8.41 14.25 12.21
C ALA A 317 8.52 14.20 13.74
N ALA A 318 7.43 13.86 14.44
CA ALA A 318 7.47 13.69 15.90
C ALA A 318 8.36 12.51 16.32
N ASP A 319 8.31 11.42 15.58
CA ASP A 319 9.21 10.27 15.72
C ASP A 319 10.69 10.69 15.59
N ALA A 320 11.03 11.50 14.58
CA ALA A 320 12.37 12.06 14.43
C ALA A 320 12.79 12.92 15.63
N VAL A 321 11.87 13.74 16.16
CA VAL A 321 12.11 14.54 17.37
C VAL A 321 12.41 13.63 18.56
N LEU A 322 11.59 12.59 18.76
CA LEU A 322 11.79 11.61 19.85
C LEU A 322 13.14 10.89 19.71
N CYS A 323 13.49 10.45 18.49
CA CYS A 323 14.77 9.79 18.20
C CYS A 323 15.96 10.70 18.50
N ALA A 324 15.92 11.96 18.06
CA ALA A 324 16.96 12.95 18.33
C ALA A 324 17.09 13.22 19.84
N CYS A 325 15.98 13.47 20.54
CA CYS A 325 15.98 13.72 21.97
C CYS A 325 16.51 12.52 22.78
N ASN A 326 16.16 11.29 22.43
CA ASN A 326 16.64 10.08 23.10
C ASN A 326 18.16 9.87 22.92
N ASN A 327 18.75 10.43 21.86
CA ASN A 327 20.19 10.42 21.61
C ASN A 327 20.90 11.69 22.11
N ASN A 328 20.22 12.55 22.88
CA ASN A 328 20.73 13.84 23.36
C ASN A 328 21.19 14.79 22.25
N ILE A 329 20.51 14.77 21.10
CA ILE A 329 20.81 15.63 19.95
C ILE A 329 19.88 16.85 20.01
N PRO A 330 20.39 18.10 20.01
CA PRO A 330 19.56 19.29 20.01
C PRO A 330 18.69 19.41 18.75
N VAL A 331 17.46 19.90 18.87
CA VAL A 331 16.47 19.93 17.77
C VAL A 331 15.97 21.34 17.47
N ILE A 332 16.00 21.71 16.19
CA ILE A 332 15.20 22.81 15.62
C ILE A 332 14.03 22.17 14.86
N HIS A 333 12.81 22.39 15.33
CA HIS A 333 11.59 21.81 14.73
C HIS A 333 10.78 22.88 13.99
N VAL A 334 10.72 22.78 12.66
CA VAL A 334 10.07 23.76 11.78
C VAL A 334 8.82 23.17 11.16
N PHE A 335 7.72 23.90 11.19
CA PHE A 335 6.49 23.46 10.55
C PHE A 335 5.60 24.63 10.12
N ARG A 336 4.85 24.41 9.03
CA ARG A 336 4.02 25.44 8.39
C ARG A 336 2.73 25.75 9.15
N ARG A 337 2.25 24.80 9.96
CA ARG A 337 0.97 24.91 10.65
C ARG A 337 1.09 25.68 11.96
N ARG A 338 -0.02 26.24 12.40
CA ARG A 338 -0.17 26.78 13.76
C ARG A 338 -0.24 25.64 14.76
N VAL A 339 0.32 25.83 15.96
CA VAL A 339 0.20 24.83 17.03
C VAL A 339 -1.25 24.67 17.49
N THR A 340 -2.05 25.74 17.37
CA THR A 340 -3.48 25.74 17.69
C THR A 340 -4.37 25.12 16.60
N ASP A 341 -3.81 24.72 15.46
CA ASP A 341 -4.55 24.08 14.37
C ASP A 341 -5.19 22.75 14.82
N THR A 342 -6.48 22.56 14.57
CA THR A 342 -7.24 21.36 14.95
C THR A 342 -6.92 20.16 14.05
N SER A 343 -6.37 20.40 12.86
CA SER A 343 -5.96 19.36 11.91
C SER A 343 -4.63 18.68 12.26
N LEU A 344 -3.95 19.13 13.31
CA LEU A 344 -2.74 18.46 13.81
C LEU A 344 -3.09 17.09 14.39
N ILE A 345 -2.37 16.06 13.91
CA ILE A 345 -2.61 14.66 14.28
C ILE A 345 -2.50 14.42 15.80
N PHE A 346 -1.68 15.19 16.51
CA PHE A 346 -1.49 15.09 17.95
C PHE A 346 -2.76 15.30 18.78
N LYS A 347 -3.72 16.09 18.26
CA LYS A 347 -5.02 16.33 18.92
C LYS A 347 -6.01 15.21 18.70
N GLN A 348 -5.80 14.40 17.67
CA GLN A 348 -6.67 13.28 17.30
C GLN A 348 -6.27 11.98 18.03
N LEU A 349 -5.12 11.97 18.69
CA LEU A 349 -4.58 10.82 19.39
C LEU A 349 -4.89 10.89 20.90
N PRO A 350 -5.51 9.87 21.49
CA PRO A 350 -5.74 9.81 22.94
C PRO A 350 -4.44 9.84 23.75
N LYS A 351 -4.31 10.80 24.68
CA LYS A 351 -3.10 10.99 25.50
C LYS A 351 -2.68 9.75 26.31
N LYS A 352 -3.64 8.95 26.77
CA LYS A 352 -3.39 7.72 27.54
C LYS A 352 -2.66 6.66 26.70
N LEU A 353 -2.99 6.56 25.41
CA LEU A 353 -2.43 5.56 24.49
C LEU A 353 -1.14 6.04 23.82
N TYR A 354 -0.99 7.36 23.65
CA TYR A 354 0.09 7.98 22.88
C TYR A 354 0.82 9.09 23.67
N PRO A 355 1.29 8.83 24.90
CA PRO A 355 1.90 9.86 25.75
C PRO A 355 3.15 10.51 25.12
N GLU A 356 3.92 9.77 24.34
CA GLU A 356 5.12 10.24 23.65
C GLU A 356 4.83 11.31 22.60
N TYR A 357 3.76 11.15 21.82
CA TYR A 357 3.35 12.15 20.84
C TYR A 357 2.78 13.40 21.50
N HIS A 358 2.09 13.24 22.63
CA HIS A 358 1.65 14.37 23.47
C HIS A 358 2.82 15.11 24.11
N LYS A 359 3.92 14.42 24.46
CA LYS A 359 5.16 15.06 24.91
C LYS A 359 5.75 15.94 23.81
N VAL A 360 5.82 15.45 22.56
CA VAL A 360 6.29 16.27 21.42
C VAL A 360 5.37 17.47 21.21
N TYR A 361 4.06 17.27 21.20
CA TYR A 361 3.09 18.37 21.04
C TYR A 361 3.21 19.42 22.16
N HIS A 362 3.40 18.99 23.41
CA HIS A 362 3.65 19.90 24.53
C HIS A 362 4.94 20.72 24.33
N MET A 363 6.02 20.11 23.83
CA MET A 363 7.25 20.84 23.47
C MET A 363 6.99 21.82 22.32
N MET A 364 6.22 21.43 21.29
CA MET A 364 5.82 22.33 20.20
C MET A 364 5.11 23.59 20.72
N CYS A 365 4.25 23.46 21.74
CA CYS A 365 3.54 24.58 22.36
C CYS A 365 4.46 25.46 23.24
N THR A 366 5.21 24.84 24.15
CA THR A 366 5.85 25.54 25.27
C THR A 366 7.26 26.05 24.98
N GLN A 367 7.93 25.48 23.98
CA GLN A 367 9.32 25.80 23.63
C GLN A 367 9.41 26.44 22.24
N SER A 368 8.42 27.28 21.94
CA SER A 368 8.40 28.08 20.72
C SER A 368 9.48 29.16 20.79
N HIS A 369 10.17 29.39 19.69
CA HIS A 369 11.16 30.45 19.62
C HIS A 369 10.50 31.82 19.87
N THR A 370 10.87 32.46 20.98
CA THR A 370 10.60 33.88 21.25
C THR A 370 11.88 34.69 21.05
N VAL A 371 11.73 35.98 20.75
CA VAL A 371 12.87 36.88 20.48
C VAL A 371 13.87 36.93 21.66
N ASP A 372 13.39 36.65 22.88
CA ASP A 372 14.18 36.60 24.13
C ASP A 372 14.68 35.21 24.53
N SER A 373 14.39 34.16 23.74
CA SER A 373 14.82 32.79 24.02
C SER A 373 16.20 32.50 23.44
N ASN A 374 17.19 32.27 24.30
CA ASN A 374 18.48 31.74 23.88
C ASN A 374 18.28 30.32 23.30
N LEU A 375 18.90 30.01 22.15
CA LEU A 375 18.92 28.68 21.49
C LEU A 375 19.61 27.56 22.32
N HIS A 376 19.74 27.72 23.63
CA HIS A 376 20.37 26.76 24.53
C HIS A 376 19.43 25.63 25.00
N SER A 377 18.16 25.66 24.60
CA SER A 377 17.24 24.55 24.84
C SER A 377 17.59 23.35 23.96
N ALA A 378 17.46 22.14 24.50
CA ALA A 378 17.62 20.90 23.75
C ALA A 378 16.59 20.77 22.60
N TYR A 379 15.51 21.56 22.64
CA TYR A 379 14.49 21.61 21.59
C TYR A 379 13.99 23.05 21.41
N THR A 380 13.76 23.47 20.17
CA THR A 380 13.16 24.77 19.83
C THR A 380 12.20 24.60 18.65
N SER A 381 10.95 25.03 18.80
CA SER A 381 9.95 25.02 17.72
C SER A 381 9.84 26.35 16.98
N PHE A 382 9.61 26.27 15.67
CA PHE A 382 9.33 27.36 14.75
C PHE A 382 7.99 27.09 14.05
N PRO A 383 6.84 27.34 14.73
CA PRO A 383 5.52 27.23 14.12
C PRO A 383 5.31 28.31 13.06
N GLU A 384 4.50 28.03 12.04
CA GLU A 384 4.21 28.97 10.93
C GLU A 384 5.48 29.47 10.20
N HIS A 385 6.50 28.62 10.12
CA HIS A 385 7.72 28.91 9.38
C HIS A 385 7.86 27.98 8.18
N ASN A 386 8.38 28.54 7.08
CA ASN A 386 8.75 27.83 5.87
C ASN A 386 10.27 27.82 5.72
N VAL A 387 10.83 26.69 5.27
CA VAL A 387 12.20 26.65 4.76
C VAL A 387 12.18 27.19 3.33
N LEU A 388 13.02 28.20 3.03
CA LEU A 388 13.14 28.80 1.70
C LEU A 388 14.31 28.23 0.89
N SER A 389 15.39 27.85 1.56
CA SER A 389 16.57 27.25 0.93
C SER A 389 17.50 26.63 1.96
N PHE A 390 18.28 25.66 1.51
CA PHE A 390 19.45 25.13 2.20
C PHE A 390 20.71 25.66 1.52
N LYS A 391 21.76 25.93 2.29
CA LYS A 391 23.03 26.50 1.82
C LYS A 391 24.20 25.56 2.13
N PRO A 392 25.30 25.59 1.35
CA PRO A 392 26.40 24.63 1.46
C PRO A 392 27.02 24.49 2.85
N GLU A 393 27.01 25.56 3.66
CA GLU A 393 27.60 25.59 5.01
C GLU A 393 26.67 25.03 6.10
N MET A 394 25.76 24.11 5.74
CA MET A 394 24.72 23.55 6.63
C MET A 394 23.89 24.64 7.32
N LYS A 395 23.47 25.62 6.51
CA LYS A 395 22.57 26.70 6.94
C LYS A 395 21.25 26.62 6.18
N CYS A 396 20.16 26.98 6.84
CA CYS A 396 18.86 27.14 6.20
C CYS A 396 18.36 28.57 6.34
N VAL A 397 17.64 29.04 5.33
CA VAL A 397 16.86 30.28 5.41
C VAL A 397 15.42 29.92 5.76
N LEU A 398 14.97 30.32 6.94
CA LEU A 398 13.57 30.24 7.34
C LEU A 398 12.84 31.55 7.07
N GLN A 399 11.56 31.47 6.78
CA GLN A 399 10.66 32.61 6.68
C GLN A 399 9.43 32.38 7.56
N SER A 400 9.14 33.33 8.45
CA SER A 400 7.91 33.33 9.25
C SER A 400 6.69 33.76 8.43
N ALA A 401 5.49 33.54 8.96
CA ALA A 401 4.25 34.04 8.35
C ALA A 401 4.21 35.56 8.14
N CYS A 402 4.94 36.35 8.95
CA CYS A 402 5.07 37.81 8.77
C CYS A 402 6.16 38.22 7.76
N GLY A 403 6.78 37.25 7.07
CA GLY A 403 7.79 37.49 6.04
C GLY A 403 9.20 37.69 6.56
N LEU A 404 9.42 37.66 7.89
CA LEU A 404 10.74 37.81 8.50
C LEU A 404 11.61 36.61 8.16
N LYS A 405 12.81 36.88 7.64
CA LYS A 405 13.78 35.83 7.28
C LYS A 405 14.79 35.63 8.41
N LYS A 406 15.12 34.38 8.70
CA LYS A 406 16.13 34.00 9.69
C LYS A 406 17.06 32.94 9.12
N ILE A 407 18.36 33.07 9.37
CA ILE A 407 19.36 32.06 8.99
C ILE A 407 19.68 31.24 10.24
N LEU A 408 19.57 29.92 10.13
CA LEU A 408 19.92 28.98 11.20
C LEU A 408 20.99 28.01 10.70
N LYS A 409 21.91 27.65 11.58
CA LYS A 409 22.90 26.59 11.35
C LYS A 409 22.39 25.28 11.93
N PHE A 410 22.66 24.18 11.24
CA PHE A 410 22.27 22.84 11.66
C PHE A 410 23.37 21.83 11.29
N SER A 411 23.27 20.60 11.78
CA SER A 411 24.18 19.51 11.44
C SER A 411 23.62 18.62 10.31
N VAL A 412 22.35 18.25 10.42
CA VAL A 412 21.59 17.51 9.40
C VAL A 412 20.17 18.07 9.36
N ALA A 413 19.57 18.14 8.18
CA ALA A 413 18.17 18.49 7.99
C ALA A 413 17.36 17.24 7.62
N LEU A 414 16.16 17.11 8.20
CA LEU A 414 15.21 16.05 7.90
C LEU A 414 13.91 16.68 7.41
N VAL A 415 13.55 16.38 6.18
CA VAL A 415 12.30 16.83 5.56
C VAL A 415 11.30 15.69 5.60
N LEU A 416 10.38 15.75 6.57
CA LEU A 416 9.41 14.70 6.89
C LEU A 416 7.98 15.23 6.73
N ILE A 417 7.63 15.55 5.48
CA ILE A 417 6.36 16.21 5.12
C ILE A 417 5.35 15.26 4.47
N GLY A 418 5.52 13.95 4.67
CA GLY A 418 4.70 12.90 4.07
C GLY A 418 5.40 12.23 2.89
N SER A 419 4.67 11.37 2.20
CA SER A 419 5.14 10.59 1.06
C SER A 419 4.02 10.38 0.03
N HIS A 420 4.43 10.00 -1.18
CA HIS A 420 3.59 9.80 -2.34
C HIS A 420 3.83 8.41 -2.93
N PRO A 421 2.79 7.80 -3.54
CA PRO A 421 2.98 6.57 -4.30
C PRO A 421 3.89 6.84 -5.50
N ASN A 422 4.72 5.86 -5.85
CA ASN A 422 5.57 5.94 -7.02
C ASN A 422 5.05 5.02 -8.12
N LEU A 423 4.28 5.60 -9.05
CA LEU A 423 3.63 4.89 -10.15
C LEU A 423 4.34 5.15 -11.49
N PHE A 424 5.66 5.44 -11.49
CA PHE A 424 6.42 5.76 -12.70
C PHE A 424 6.34 4.73 -13.82
N PHE A 425 6.02 3.47 -13.49
CA PHE A 425 5.84 2.39 -14.46
C PHE A 425 4.52 2.48 -15.24
N LEU A 426 3.59 3.34 -14.82
CA LEU A 426 2.38 3.68 -15.56
C LEU A 426 2.61 4.95 -16.38
N LYS A 427 1.90 5.05 -17.51
CA LYS A 427 1.85 6.28 -18.31
C LYS A 427 1.44 7.46 -17.43
N ASP A 428 2.17 8.56 -17.53
CA ASP A 428 1.94 9.80 -16.77
C ASP A 428 1.76 9.57 -15.26
N GLN A 429 2.47 8.57 -14.69
CA GLN A 429 2.33 8.14 -13.30
C GLN A 429 0.90 7.82 -12.84
N GLY A 430 0.03 7.42 -13.79
CA GLY A 430 -1.36 7.11 -13.51
C GLY A 430 -2.23 8.33 -13.23
N HIS A 431 -1.83 9.55 -13.61
CA HIS A 431 -2.67 10.75 -13.38
C HIS A 431 -4.10 10.57 -13.93
N SER A 432 -4.24 9.95 -15.11
CA SER A 432 -5.53 9.75 -15.78
C SER A 432 -6.50 8.83 -15.03
N ILE A 433 -6.03 7.99 -14.11
CA ILE A 433 -6.87 7.03 -13.36
C ILE A 433 -7.27 7.54 -11.96
N GLY A 434 -6.79 8.71 -11.54
CA GLY A 434 -7.22 9.35 -10.29
C GLY A 434 -8.55 10.10 -10.46
N HIS A 435 -9.20 10.47 -9.35
CA HIS A 435 -10.42 11.31 -9.38
C HIS A 435 -10.21 12.62 -10.18
N HIS A 436 -9.03 13.23 -10.03
CA HIS A 436 -8.60 14.43 -10.74
C HIS A 436 -7.48 14.08 -11.72
N SER A 437 -7.82 14.00 -13.02
CA SER A 437 -6.91 13.55 -14.08
C SER A 437 -5.66 14.41 -14.28
N ASN A 438 -5.66 15.65 -13.79
CA ASN A 438 -4.59 16.63 -13.97
C ASN A 438 -3.69 16.75 -12.73
N GLN A 439 -3.92 15.91 -11.71
CA GLN A 439 -3.18 15.94 -10.46
C GLN A 439 -2.46 14.60 -10.22
N PRO A 440 -1.33 14.60 -9.51
CA PRO A 440 -0.66 13.37 -9.12
C PRO A 440 -1.54 12.51 -8.22
N ILE A 441 -1.37 11.20 -8.31
CA ILE A 441 -2.07 10.25 -7.42
C ILE A 441 -1.56 10.43 -5.99
N THR A 442 -2.48 10.60 -5.05
CA THR A 442 -2.17 10.70 -3.62
C THR A 442 -3.26 10.03 -2.79
N CYS A 443 -2.92 9.46 -1.64
CA CYS A 443 -3.90 8.71 -0.83
C CYS A 443 -5.03 9.55 -0.25
N LYS A 444 -4.84 10.87 -0.09
CA LYS A 444 -5.84 11.77 0.52
C LYS A 444 -6.40 12.83 -0.42
N GLY A 445 -5.61 13.29 -1.38
CA GLY A 445 -6.00 14.38 -2.28
C GLY A 445 -6.59 13.89 -3.59
N ASN A 446 -6.05 12.80 -4.14
CA ASN A 446 -6.42 12.29 -5.45
C ASN A 446 -6.15 10.77 -5.53
N PRO A 447 -6.92 9.94 -4.80
CA PRO A 447 -6.77 8.49 -4.90
C PRO A 447 -7.19 7.99 -6.29
N ILE A 448 -6.79 6.75 -6.62
CA ILE A 448 -7.24 6.05 -7.83
C ILE A 448 -8.75 5.87 -7.74
N GLU A 449 -9.45 6.24 -8.80
CA GLU A 449 -10.91 6.12 -8.87
C GLU A 449 -11.28 4.66 -9.18
N ILE A 450 -12.02 4.05 -8.27
CA ILE A 450 -12.45 2.65 -8.34
C ILE A 450 -13.96 2.52 -8.17
N ASP A 451 -14.51 1.43 -8.67
CA ASP A 451 -15.82 0.95 -8.25
C ASP A 451 -15.72 0.44 -6.79
N PRO A 452 -16.58 0.93 -5.88
CA PRO A 452 -16.43 0.68 -4.44
C PRO A 452 -16.67 -0.77 -4.01
N TYR A 453 -17.28 -1.61 -4.86
CA TYR A 453 -17.64 -2.99 -4.54
C TYR A 453 -16.75 -4.03 -5.23
N THR A 454 -16.10 -3.66 -6.33
CA THR A 454 -15.21 -4.53 -7.10
C THR A 454 -13.75 -4.11 -7.01
N TYR A 455 -13.47 -2.86 -6.60
CA TYR A 455 -12.14 -2.24 -6.56
C TYR A 455 -11.44 -2.17 -7.95
N GLU A 456 -12.21 -2.36 -9.03
CA GLU A 456 -11.75 -2.14 -10.39
C GLU A 456 -11.70 -0.64 -10.69
N CYS A 457 -10.66 -0.20 -11.39
CA CYS A 457 -10.52 1.19 -11.80
C CYS A 457 -11.64 1.55 -12.80
N THR A 458 -12.39 2.61 -12.50
CA THR A 458 -13.51 3.06 -13.35
C THR A 458 -13.03 3.57 -14.70
N LYS A 459 -11.80 4.06 -14.76
CA LYS A 459 -11.17 4.67 -15.94
C LYS A 459 -10.36 3.67 -16.75
N GLU A 460 -10.12 2.47 -16.24
CA GLU A 460 -9.26 1.49 -16.89
C GLU A 460 -9.64 0.04 -16.53
N ALA A 461 -10.30 -0.65 -17.45
CA ALA A 461 -10.80 -2.01 -17.21
C ALA A 461 -9.68 -3.03 -16.91
N ASN A 462 -9.96 -4.03 -16.09
CA ASN A 462 -9.00 -5.05 -15.64
C ASN A 462 -7.78 -4.49 -14.90
N LEU A 463 -7.77 -3.21 -14.54
CA LEU A 463 -6.84 -2.63 -13.59
C LEU A 463 -7.57 -2.49 -12.26
N PHE A 464 -7.01 -3.05 -11.21
CA PHE A 464 -7.52 -2.93 -9.85
C PHE A 464 -6.54 -2.12 -9.01
N ALA A 465 -7.03 -1.45 -7.98
CA ALA A 465 -6.19 -0.76 -7.01
C ALA A 465 -6.72 -1.02 -5.60
N LEU A 466 -5.84 -1.14 -4.60
CA LEU A 466 -6.23 -1.39 -3.22
C LEU A 466 -5.26 -0.79 -2.20
N GLY A 467 -5.71 -0.69 -0.95
CA GLY A 467 -4.94 -0.09 0.13
C GLY A 467 -4.81 1.44 -0.03
N PRO A 468 -3.66 2.04 0.32
CA PRO A 468 -3.55 3.50 0.35
C PRO A 468 -3.78 4.19 -1.00
N LEU A 469 -3.65 3.49 -2.13
CA LEU A 469 -3.92 4.04 -3.47
C LEU A 469 -5.40 4.42 -3.66
N VAL A 470 -6.32 3.80 -2.92
CA VAL A 470 -7.77 4.05 -2.97
C VAL A 470 -8.31 4.68 -1.68
N GLY A 471 -7.42 5.29 -0.89
CA GLY A 471 -7.79 5.96 0.37
C GLY A 471 -7.78 5.06 1.61
N ASP A 472 -7.59 3.75 1.48
CA ASP A 472 -7.53 2.82 2.61
C ASP A 472 -6.13 2.83 3.26
N ASN A 473 -5.94 3.74 4.22
CA ASN A 473 -4.63 4.00 4.82
C ASN A 473 -4.27 3.05 6.00
N PHE A 474 -5.25 2.33 6.56
CA PHE A 474 -5.03 1.41 7.68
C PHE A 474 -5.08 -0.05 7.23
N VAL A 475 -4.28 -0.92 7.86
CA VAL A 475 -4.23 -2.35 7.54
C VAL A 475 -5.57 -3.05 7.75
N ARG A 476 -6.38 -2.58 8.70
CA ARG A 476 -7.75 -3.08 8.93
C ARG A 476 -8.61 -3.00 7.66
N PHE A 477 -8.54 -1.88 6.94
CA PHE A 477 -9.40 -1.58 5.80
C PHE A 477 -8.91 -2.15 4.46
N LEU A 478 -7.59 -2.27 4.24
CA LEU A 478 -7.05 -2.78 2.96
C LEU A 478 -7.50 -4.21 2.64
N LYS A 479 -7.95 -4.96 3.64
CA LYS A 479 -8.46 -6.33 3.49
C LYS A 479 -9.77 -6.36 2.70
N GLY A 480 -10.61 -5.32 2.81
CA GLY A 480 -11.86 -5.25 2.05
C GLY A 480 -11.62 -5.07 0.55
N GLY A 481 -10.59 -4.32 0.16
CA GLY A 481 -10.20 -4.25 -1.26
C GLY A 481 -9.79 -5.60 -1.83
N ALA A 482 -9.08 -6.41 -1.05
CA ALA A 482 -8.76 -7.78 -1.44
C ALA A 482 -10.03 -8.64 -1.63
N LEU A 483 -11.04 -8.48 -0.76
CA LEU A 483 -12.34 -9.16 -0.88
C LEU A 483 -13.10 -8.74 -2.15
N GLY A 484 -13.22 -7.44 -2.42
CA GLY A 484 -13.90 -6.91 -3.60
C GLY A 484 -13.30 -7.41 -4.91
N ILE A 485 -11.96 -7.38 -5.01
CA ILE A 485 -11.23 -7.89 -6.19
C ILE A 485 -11.45 -9.40 -6.35
N ALA A 486 -11.29 -10.18 -5.27
CA ALA A 486 -11.46 -11.62 -5.32
C ALA A 486 -12.88 -12.03 -5.74
N ARG A 487 -13.91 -11.33 -5.27
CA ARG A 487 -15.31 -11.51 -5.71
C ARG A 487 -15.48 -11.19 -7.19
N CYS A 488 -15.01 -10.02 -7.62
CA CYS A 488 -15.12 -9.59 -9.02
C CYS A 488 -14.52 -10.65 -9.98
N LEU A 489 -13.31 -11.13 -9.66
CA LEU A 489 -12.62 -12.15 -10.44
C LEU A 489 -13.32 -13.52 -10.38
N ALA A 490 -13.83 -13.93 -9.21
CA ALA A 490 -14.58 -15.18 -9.08
C ALA A 490 -15.85 -15.18 -9.94
N ILE A 491 -16.60 -14.08 -9.96
CA ILE A 491 -17.80 -13.92 -10.80
C ILE A 491 -17.43 -13.98 -12.29
N ARG A 492 -16.34 -13.30 -12.70
CA ARG A 492 -15.86 -13.35 -14.09
C ARG A 492 -15.45 -14.76 -14.50
N GLN A 493 -14.79 -15.50 -13.61
CA GLN A 493 -14.38 -16.87 -13.86
C GLN A 493 -15.60 -17.79 -14.04
N LYS A 494 -16.60 -17.72 -13.14
CA LYS A 494 -17.85 -18.49 -13.26
C LYS A 494 -18.55 -18.25 -14.61
N LYS A 495 -18.75 -16.97 -14.97
CA LYS A 495 -19.34 -16.59 -16.27
C LYS A 495 -18.55 -17.12 -17.47
N LYS A 496 -17.20 -17.14 -17.39
CA LYS A 496 -16.35 -17.69 -18.46
C LYS A 496 -16.54 -19.21 -18.61
N HIS A 497 -16.71 -19.95 -17.51
CA HIS A 497 -16.97 -21.40 -17.56
C HIS A 497 -18.36 -21.70 -18.13
N GLU A 498 -19.40 -21.00 -17.69
CA GLU A 498 -20.77 -21.13 -18.23
C GLU A 498 -20.83 -20.88 -19.75
N LEU A 499 -20.11 -19.87 -20.23
CA LEU A 499 -20.01 -19.56 -21.66
C LEU A 499 -19.28 -20.65 -22.46
N ILE A 500 -18.28 -21.32 -21.88
CA ILE A 500 -17.57 -22.42 -22.54
C ILE A 500 -18.45 -23.67 -22.59
N GLU A 501 -19.08 -24.04 -21.48
CA GLU A 501 -20.00 -25.19 -21.41
C GLU A 501 -21.20 -25.03 -22.36
N SER A 502 -21.75 -23.82 -22.50
CA SER A 502 -22.84 -23.55 -23.44
C SER A 502 -22.44 -23.65 -24.93
N ARG A 503 -21.15 -23.51 -25.25
CA ARG A 503 -20.64 -23.64 -26.62
C ARG A 503 -20.35 -25.09 -26.98
N ASP A 504 -19.83 -25.87 -26.03
CA ASP A 504 -19.51 -27.28 -26.25
C ASP A 504 -20.76 -28.18 -26.21
N GLY A 505 -21.89 -27.71 -25.65
CA GLY A 505 -23.17 -28.43 -25.62
C GLY A 505 -24.03 -28.29 -26.90
N GLY A 506 -23.57 -27.56 -27.91
CA GLY A 506 -24.36 -27.23 -29.12
C GLY A 506 -24.18 -28.17 -30.32
N ASP A 507 -23.16 -29.03 -30.33
CA ASP A 507 -22.84 -29.90 -31.49
C ASP A 507 -23.50 -31.30 -31.43
N GLY A 508 -24.63 -31.39 -30.72
CA GLY A 508 -25.54 -32.55 -30.81
C GLY A 508 -26.65 -32.28 -31.82
N VAL A 509 -26.33 -32.33 -33.13
CA VAL A 509 -27.38 -32.36 -34.16
C VAL A 509 -27.92 -33.80 -34.27
N PRO A 510 -29.26 -34.00 -34.29
CA PRO A 510 -29.89 -35.32 -34.35
C PRO A 510 -29.67 -36.08 -35.67
#